data_AF-A0AA51J287-F1
#
_entry.id   AF-A0AA51J287-F1
#
_cell.length_a   1.000
_cell.length_b   1.000
_cell.length_c   1.000
_cell.angle_alpha   90.00
_cell.angle_beta   90.00
_cell.angle_gamma   90.00
#
_symmetry.space_group_name_H-M   'P 1'
#
loop_
_entity.id
_entity.type
_entity.pdbx_description
1 polymer ?
#
loop_
_entity_poly.entity_id
_entity_poly.type
_entity_poly.pdbx_seq_one_letter_code
_entity_poly.pdbx_strand_id
1 'polypeptide(L)' 'FRMKIFAENKHKIAKHNQNFEKGKTSFKLALNKYSDMLHHEFVHTMNGF' A
#
# COMPACT_ATOMS: atom_id res chain seq x y z
N PHE A 1 -8.88 13.38 7.08
CA PHE A 1 -8.30 12.98 5.78
C PHE A 1 -7.49 11.67 5.80
N ARG A 2 -6.84 11.28 6.93
CA ARG A 2 -6.08 10.01 7.06
C ARG A 2 -6.88 8.73 6.77
N MET A 3 -8.15 8.67 7.17
CA MET A 3 -9.02 7.50 6.93
C MET A 3 -9.25 7.22 5.43
N LYS A 4 -9.27 8.25 4.59
CA LYS A 4 -9.43 8.09 3.13
C LYS A 4 -8.20 7.41 2.52
N ILE A 5 -7.00 7.83 2.95
CA ILE A 5 -5.72 7.29 2.49
C ILE A 5 -5.61 5.81 2.87
N PHE A 6 -6.00 5.47 4.10
CA PHE A 6 -6.03 4.08 4.56
C PHE A 6 -6.98 3.21 3.71
N ALA A 7 -8.17 3.70 3.39
CA ALA A 7 -9.12 2.99 2.55
C ALA A 7 -8.58 2.75 1.13
N GLU A 8 -7.93 3.76 0.53
CA GLU A 8 -7.31 3.65 -0.80
C GLU A 8 -6.15 2.63 -0.81
N ASN A 9 -5.28 2.67 0.20
CA ASN A 9 -4.16 1.73 0.32
C ASN A 9 -4.65 0.29 0.59
N LYS A 10 -5.69 0.11 1.43
CA LYS A 10 -6.32 -1.20 1.64
C LYS A 10 -6.92 -1.76 0.35
N HIS A 11 -7.57 -0.93 -0.46
CA HIS A 11 -8.12 -1.35 -1.76
C HIS A 11 -7.01 -1.78 -2.73
N LYS A 12 -5.89 -1.04 -2.80
CA LYS A 12 -4.72 -1.41 -3.61
C LYS A 12 -4.14 -2.77 -3.20
N ILE A 13 -3.99 -3.00 -1.90
CA ILE A 13 -3.50 -4.27 -1.35
C ILE A 13 -4.44 -5.41 -1.73
N ALA A 14 -5.76 -5.23 -1.57
CA ALA A 14 -6.74 -6.24 -1.96
C ALA A 14 -6.65 -6.59 -3.45
N LYS A 15 -6.55 -5.58 -4.33
CA LYS A 15 -6.39 -5.78 -5.78
C LYS A 15 -5.08 -6.51 -6.11
N HIS A 16 -3.99 -6.18 -5.44
CA HIS A 16 -2.72 -6.86 -5.63
C HIS A 16 -2.77 -8.32 -5.16
N ASN A 17 -3.37 -8.59 -4.00
CA ASN A 17 -3.54 -9.96 -3.50
C ASN A 17 -4.46 -10.79 -4.41
N GLN A 18 -5.51 -10.20 -4.99
CA GLN A 18 -6.30 -10.88 -6.03
C GLN A 18 -5.49 -11.26 -7.26
N ASN A 19 -4.50 -10.44 -7.64
CA ASN A 19 -3.59 -10.76 -8.75
C ASN A 19 -2.59 -11.86 -8.35
N PHE A 20 -2.16 -11.88 -7.09
CA PHE A 20 -1.30 -12.94 -6.56
C PHE A 20 -2.02 -14.30 -6.60
N GLU A 21 -3.27 -14.37 -6.15
CA GLU A 21 -4.07 -15.61 -6.21
C GLU A 21 -4.31 -16.09 -7.65
N LYS A 22 -4.23 -15.17 -8.63
CA LYS A 22 -4.28 -15.50 -10.07
C LYS A 22 -2.91 -15.83 -10.68
N GLY A 23 -1.84 -15.89 -9.88
CA GLY A 23 -0.47 -16.15 -10.34
C GLY A 23 0.17 -15.01 -11.14
N LYS A 24 -0.39 -13.79 -11.12
CA LYS A 24 0.13 -12.64 -11.88
C LYS A 24 1.22 -11.85 -11.14
N THR A 25 1.31 -12.01 -9.83
CA THR A 25 2.31 -11.36 -8.98
C THR A 25 2.92 -12.40 -8.04
N SER A 26 4.22 -12.31 -7.80
CA SER A 26 4.97 -13.31 -7.02
C SER A 26 4.97 -13.05 -5.51
N PHE A 27 4.35 -11.97 -5.03
CA PHE A 27 4.32 -11.59 -3.62
C PHE A 27 2.92 -11.12 -3.19
N LYS A 28 2.65 -11.23 -1.89
CA LYS A 28 1.43 -10.70 -1.25
C LYS A 28 1.76 -9.39 -0.54
N LEU A 29 0.81 -8.47 -0.54
CA LEU A 29 0.88 -7.25 0.24
C LEU A 29 0.00 -7.38 1.50
N ALA A 30 0.42 -6.73 2.57
CA ALA A 30 -0.31 -6.66 3.83
C ALA A 30 -0.35 -5.21 4.34
N LEU A 31 -1.36 -4.91 5.16
CA LEU A 31 -1.44 -3.62 5.86
C LEU A 31 -0.30 -3.54 6.88
N ASN A 32 0.37 -2.40 6.90
CA ASN A 32 1.47 -2.12 7.82
C ASN A 32 1.34 -0.70 8.41
N LYS A 33 2.31 -0.27 9.20
CA LYS A 33 2.33 1.08 9.81
C LYS A 33 2.43 2.25 8.82
N TYR A 34 2.61 1.97 7.53
CA TYR A 34 2.66 2.98 6.46
C TYR A 34 1.35 3.05 5.66
N SER A 35 0.30 2.34 6.11
CA SER A 35 -0.97 2.23 5.39
C SER A 35 -1.74 3.56 5.30
N ASP A 36 -1.45 4.52 6.17
CA ASP A 36 -2.06 5.84 6.23
C ASP A 36 -1.15 6.97 5.73
N MET A 37 0.02 6.62 5.18
CA MET A 37 0.96 7.56 4.57
C MET A 37 0.61 7.81 3.11
N LEU A 38 0.70 9.08 2.71
CA LEU A 38 0.70 9.49 1.31
C LEU A 38 2.04 9.16 0.66
N HIS A 39 2.05 9.05 -0.67
CA HIS A 39 3.26 8.71 -1.42
C HIS A 39 4.42 9.68 -1.15
N HIS A 40 4.15 10.99 -1.09
CA HIS A 40 5.19 11.99 -0.77
C HIS A 40 5.69 11.89 0.67
N GLU A 41 4.84 11.51 1.64
CA GLU A 41 5.25 11.30 3.04
C GLU A 41 6.16 10.07 3.16
N PHE A 42 5.82 9.00 2.44
CA PHE A 42 6.64 7.80 2.37
C PHE A 42 8.01 8.10 1.75
N VAL A 43 8.04 8.85 0.63
CA VAL A 43 9.29 9.24 -0.04
C VAL A 43 10.15 10.12 0.87
N HIS A 44 9.59 11.10 1.57
CA HIS A 44 10.36 11.90 2.53
C HIS A 44 10.91 11.09 3.69
N THR A 45 10.17 10.09 4.19
CA THR A 45 10.59 9.28 5.34
C THR A 45 11.64 8.23 4.96
N MET A 46 11.54 7.65 3.76
CA MET A 46 12.38 6.52 3.34
C MET A 46 13.52 6.91 2.40
N ASN A 47 13.40 8.03 1.70
CA ASN A 47 14.31 8.43 0.63
C ASN A 47 15.04 9.75 0.96
N GLY A 48 15.29 9.96 2.27
CA GLY A 48 15.87 11.15 2.89
C GLY A 48 16.66 12.05 1.94
N PHE A 49 16.02 13.13 1.51
CA PHE A 49 16.71 14.37 1.19
C PHE A 49 16.84 15.17 2.48
#